data_AF-A0A2T4XH29-F1
#
_entry.id   AF-A0A2T4XH29-F1
#
_cell.length_a   1.000
_cell.length_b   1.000
_cell.length_c   1.000
_cell.angle_alpha   90.00
_cell.angle_beta   90.00
_cell.angle_gamma   90.00
#
_symmetry.space_group_name_H-M   'P 1'
#
loop_
_entity.id
_entity.type
_entity.pdbx_description
1 polymer ?
#
loop_
_entity_poly.entity_id
_entity_poly.type
_entity_poly.pdbx_seq_one_letter_code
_entity_poly.pdbx_strand_id
1 'polypeptide(L)'
;MSIHDRKKDHIRLSLLQDVQYRQSNGLDRYIFEHNALPEVNADDVTTEATLFGRTFSYPLFVSSMTGGYDGASSINAQIARFCQQRNLPFGVGSQRALLEAGAVVGAKTGTGAESRAKIGAEIRAEAETRTSSVSEQTRRSYSIVREMAPDAFIASNIGGVQLIHADISTLVDVIVRSIDADAVIVHLNPLQELMQPEGDRSFTGVLLGIEALCEASTVPVIVKETGAGISGRVAKRLLEAGVQAIDVAGAGGTSWAKIENHRHPDAGDQEPFADWGIDTATCLTDMQPLRASHSFELIASGGIGNPFDLLKALCLGANFAASAGTILKMLMSEGEAGLHKMLDLWEKQTRIALTLLGCERVSECAMHHLRLNPSYNPSKQDQYAVKDHSAKQDHPAGQDHPFVQKHPPKKQ
;
A
#
# COMPACT_ATOMS: atom_id res chain seq x y z
N MET A 1 15.59 18.33 -3.20
CA MET A 1 14.47 18.39 -2.23
C MET A 1 14.75 17.39 -1.12
N SER A 2 14.38 17.65 0.15
CA SER A 2 14.56 16.66 1.21
C SER A 2 13.53 15.52 1.12
N ILE A 3 13.78 14.37 1.74
CA ILE A 3 12.79 13.26 1.79
C ILE A 3 11.52 13.67 2.54
N HIS A 4 11.66 14.54 3.55
CA HIS A 4 10.55 15.07 4.34
C HIS A 4 9.61 15.92 3.47
N ASP A 5 10.19 16.86 2.71
CA ASP A 5 9.42 17.72 1.78
C ASP A 5 8.73 16.87 0.70
N ARG A 6 9.43 15.87 0.14
CA ARG A 6 8.88 14.95 -0.86
C ARG A 6 7.65 14.21 -0.34
N LYS A 7 7.72 13.65 0.87
CA LYS A 7 6.60 12.91 1.48
C LYS A 7 5.38 13.80 1.72
N LYS A 8 5.60 15.06 2.12
CA LYS A 8 4.54 16.05 2.28
C LYS A 8 3.88 16.40 0.94
N ASP A 9 4.68 16.60 -0.10
CA ASP A 9 4.18 16.87 -1.45
C ASP A 9 3.37 15.70 -2.01
N HIS A 10 3.81 14.46 -1.82
CA HIS A 10 3.08 13.27 -2.25
C HIS A 10 1.66 13.22 -1.69
N ILE A 11 1.48 13.48 -0.39
CA ILE A 11 0.15 13.53 0.21
C ILE A 11 -0.66 14.67 -0.38
N ARG A 12 -0.09 15.88 -0.44
CA ARG A 12 -0.79 17.06 -0.96
C ARG A 12 -1.28 16.82 -2.39
N LEU A 13 -0.41 16.33 -3.27
CA LEU A 13 -0.71 16.06 -4.67
C LEU A 13 -1.74 14.93 -4.81
N SER A 14 -1.64 13.87 -4.02
CA SER A 14 -2.61 12.77 -4.02
C SER A 14 -4.04 13.19 -3.64
N LEU A 15 -4.17 14.26 -2.86
CA LEU A 15 -5.45 14.80 -2.41
C LEU A 15 -5.98 15.91 -3.32
N LEU A 16 -5.10 16.75 -3.88
CA LEU A 16 -5.49 18.01 -4.52
C LEU A 16 -5.35 18.02 -6.04
N GLN A 17 -4.73 17.02 -6.66
CA GLN A 17 -4.50 16.99 -8.10
C GLN A 17 -5.19 15.79 -8.76
N ASP A 18 -5.44 15.90 -10.07
CA ASP A 18 -5.92 14.76 -10.86
C ASP A 18 -4.76 13.79 -11.15
N VAL A 19 -4.57 12.88 -10.22
CA VAL A 19 -3.50 11.87 -10.27
C VAL A 19 -4.05 10.45 -10.36
N GLN A 20 -5.31 10.28 -10.75
CA GLN A 20 -5.85 8.94 -11.00
C GLN A 20 -5.44 8.46 -12.40
N TYR A 21 -5.30 7.16 -12.59
CA TYR A 21 -5.19 6.57 -13.92
C TYR A 21 -6.42 6.96 -14.78
N ARG A 22 -6.22 7.17 -16.09
CA ARG A 22 -7.33 7.37 -17.04
C ARG A 22 -8.07 6.06 -17.27
N GLN A 23 -7.31 4.97 -17.36
CA GLN A 23 -7.87 3.63 -17.43
C GLN A 23 -8.46 3.18 -16.09
N SER A 24 -9.48 2.33 -16.14
CA SER A 24 -10.03 1.65 -14.97
C SER A 24 -9.05 0.64 -14.35
N ASN A 25 -9.36 0.23 -13.11
CA ASN A 25 -8.74 -0.92 -12.43
C ASN A 25 -9.13 -2.28 -13.05
N GLY A 26 -9.97 -2.27 -14.08
CA GLY A 26 -10.43 -3.41 -14.85
C GLY A 26 -11.50 -4.26 -14.17
N LEU A 27 -11.93 -3.94 -12.94
CA LEU A 27 -12.98 -4.67 -12.23
C LEU A 27 -14.37 -4.39 -12.82
N ASP A 28 -14.55 -3.28 -13.53
CA ASP A 28 -15.79 -2.95 -14.23
C ASP A 28 -16.05 -3.79 -15.50
N ARG A 29 -15.04 -4.56 -15.94
CA ARG A 29 -15.18 -5.66 -16.90
C ARG A 29 -16.09 -6.76 -16.40
N TYR A 30 -16.30 -6.84 -15.09
CA TYR A 30 -17.07 -7.89 -14.44
C TYR A 30 -18.32 -7.31 -13.78
N ILE A 31 -19.41 -8.05 -13.87
CA ILE A 31 -20.62 -7.87 -13.06
C ILE A 31 -20.89 -9.15 -12.28
N PHE A 32 -21.62 -9.03 -11.17
CA PHE A 32 -22.01 -10.18 -10.37
C PHE A 32 -23.05 -11.03 -11.11
N GLU A 33 -22.88 -12.34 -11.03
CA GLU A 33 -23.86 -13.35 -11.39
C GLU A 33 -24.94 -13.38 -10.28
N HIS A 34 -26.09 -12.73 -10.50
CA HIS A 34 -27.16 -12.75 -9.50
C HIS A 34 -27.69 -14.16 -9.28
N ASN A 35 -27.65 -14.63 -8.03
CA ASN A 35 -28.30 -15.86 -7.62
C ASN A 35 -29.74 -15.56 -7.14
N ALA A 36 -30.72 -15.97 -7.96
CA ALA A 36 -32.15 -15.81 -7.64
C ALA A 36 -32.66 -16.83 -6.60
N LEU A 37 -31.85 -17.84 -6.26
CA LEU A 37 -32.14 -18.90 -5.30
C LEU A 37 -30.92 -19.08 -4.37
N PRO A 38 -30.63 -18.09 -3.50
CA PRO A 38 -29.37 -18.07 -2.76
C PRO A 38 -29.23 -19.14 -1.68
N GLU A 39 -30.35 -19.67 -1.16
CA GLU A 39 -30.38 -20.66 -0.05
C GLU A 39 -29.51 -20.28 1.16
N VAL A 40 -29.25 -18.99 1.37
CA VAL A 40 -28.45 -18.40 2.46
C VAL A 40 -29.28 -17.38 3.23
N ASN A 41 -29.22 -17.42 4.56
CA ASN A 41 -29.83 -16.39 5.40
C ASN A 41 -28.87 -15.20 5.55
N ALA A 42 -29.35 -13.99 5.30
CA ALA A 42 -28.53 -12.78 5.41
C ALA A 42 -27.92 -12.55 6.81
N ASP A 43 -28.59 -13.04 7.86
CA ASP A 43 -28.14 -12.92 9.25
C ASP A 43 -26.96 -13.85 9.58
N ASP A 44 -26.82 -14.96 8.84
CA ASP A 44 -25.75 -15.96 9.01
C ASP A 44 -24.47 -15.60 8.23
N VAL A 45 -24.56 -14.64 7.31
CA VAL A 45 -23.42 -14.19 6.49
C VAL A 45 -22.38 -13.46 7.33
N THR A 46 -21.13 -13.91 7.23
CA THR A 46 -19.95 -13.28 7.85
C THR A 46 -19.04 -12.64 6.80
N THR A 47 -18.40 -11.54 7.20
CA THR A 47 -17.36 -10.87 6.41
C THR A 47 -15.96 -11.15 6.92
N GLU A 48 -15.79 -12.05 7.89
CA GLU A 48 -14.48 -12.37 8.44
C GLU A 48 -13.57 -13.03 7.40
N ALA A 49 -12.29 -12.66 7.43
CA ALA A 49 -11.26 -13.23 6.56
C ALA A 49 -9.98 -13.51 7.33
N THR A 50 -9.17 -14.45 6.84
CA THR A 50 -7.90 -14.82 7.49
C THR A 50 -6.72 -14.41 6.63
N LEU A 51 -5.72 -13.80 7.24
CA LEU A 51 -4.44 -13.45 6.62
C LEU A 51 -3.31 -13.88 7.57
N PHE A 52 -2.37 -14.70 7.07
CA PHE A 52 -1.27 -15.25 7.87
C PHE A 52 -1.74 -15.97 9.17
N GLY A 53 -2.87 -16.65 9.09
CA GLY A 53 -3.45 -17.39 10.23
C GLY A 53 -4.16 -16.53 11.27
N ARG A 54 -4.23 -15.20 11.10
CA ARG A 54 -5.00 -14.29 11.95
C ARG A 54 -6.33 -13.95 11.29
N THR A 55 -7.42 -14.00 12.07
CA THR A 55 -8.76 -13.62 11.61
C THR A 55 -9.01 -12.13 11.81
N PHE A 56 -9.53 -11.49 10.77
CA PHE A 56 -9.90 -10.08 10.70
C PHE A 56 -11.40 -9.96 10.44
N SER A 57 -12.01 -8.87 10.94
CA SER A 57 -13.47 -8.67 10.86
C SER A 57 -13.95 -8.45 9.42
N TYR A 58 -13.06 -8.02 8.54
CA TYR A 58 -13.36 -7.66 7.16
C TYR A 58 -12.11 -7.85 6.27
N PRO A 59 -12.22 -8.30 5.00
CA PRO A 59 -11.08 -8.57 4.09
C PRO A 59 -10.48 -7.27 3.50
N LEU A 60 -10.26 -6.25 4.34
CA LEU A 60 -9.70 -4.97 3.95
C LEU A 60 -8.39 -4.71 4.69
N PHE A 61 -7.31 -4.58 3.94
CA PHE A 61 -6.01 -4.14 4.42
C PHE A 61 -5.87 -2.62 4.21
N VAL A 62 -5.61 -1.86 5.29
CA VAL A 62 -5.29 -0.43 5.15
C VAL A 62 -3.85 -0.29 4.67
N SER A 63 -3.70 0.10 3.40
CA SER A 63 -2.42 0.00 2.70
C SER A 63 -1.44 1.12 3.10
N SER A 64 -0.16 0.92 2.76
CA SER A 64 0.94 1.84 3.08
C SER A 64 0.77 3.20 2.42
N MET A 65 0.73 4.26 3.24
CA MET A 65 0.54 5.63 2.77
C MET A 65 1.67 6.56 3.21
N THR A 66 1.96 6.63 4.52
CA THR A 66 2.86 7.68 5.02
C THR A 66 3.58 7.38 6.34
N GLY A 67 4.51 8.27 6.69
CA GLY A 67 5.41 8.21 7.84
C GLY A 67 6.66 9.06 7.57
N GLY A 68 7.25 9.68 8.59
CA GLY A 68 8.52 10.41 8.48
C GLY A 68 8.43 11.87 8.01
N TYR A 69 7.29 12.55 8.20
CA TYR A 69 7.18 14.01 8.03
C TYR A 69 6.21 14.68 9.03
N ASP A 70 6.22 16.02 9.08
CA ASP A 70 5.39 16.82 9.99
C ASP A 70 3.90 16.65 9.69
N GLY A 71 3.19 15.99 10.60
CA GLY A 71 1.77 15.64 10.46
C GLY A 71 1.51 14.16 10.20
N ALA A 72 2.51 13.40 9.77
CA ALA A 72 2.39 11.95 9.55
C ALA A 72 1.97 11.21 10.81
N SER A 73 2.48 11.62 11.97
CA SER A 73 2.16 11.00 13.26
C SER A 73 0.67 11.05 13.59
N SER A 74 -0.01 12.16 13.25
CA SER A 74 -1.45 12.31 13.50
C SER A 74 -2.29 11.42 12.58
N ILE A 75 -1.88 11.32 11.31
CA ILE A 75 -2.52 10.43 10.33
C ILE A 75 -2.34 8.97 10.75
N ASN A 76 -1.10 8.56 11.01
CA ASN A 76 -0.77 7.20 11.43
C ASN A 76 -1.44 6.82 12.75
N ALA A 77 -1.53 7.73 13.72
CA ALA A 77 -2.22 7.47 14.98
C ALA A 77 -3.72 7.20 14.80
N GLN A 78 -4.41 8.01 13.99
CA GLN A 78 -5.85 7.84 13.76
C GLN A 78 -6.14 6.53 12.99
N ILE A 79 -5.34 6.22 11.98
CA ILE A 79 -5.47 4.97 11.22
C ILE A 79 -5.19 3.77 12.11
N ALA A 80 -4.13 3.83 12.93
CA ALA A 80 -3.79 2.75 13.85
C ALA A 80 -4.94 2.48 14.83
N ARG A 81 -5.50 3.51 15.47
CA ARG A 81 -6.67 3.36 16.36
C ARG A 81 -7.88 2.76 15.65
N PHE A 82 -8.19 3.24 14.45
CA PHE A 82 -9.26 2.68 13.63
C PHE A 82 -9.04 1.19 13.36
N CYS A 83 -7.83 0.79 12.93
CA CYS A 83 -7.50 -0.60 12.64
C CYS A 83 -7.51 -1.50 13.88
N GLN A 84 -7.05 -1.00 15.04
CA GLN A 84 -7.17 -1.70 16.32
C GLN A 84 -8.63 -1.97 16.67
N GLN A 85 -9.47 -0.93 16.62
CA GLN A 85 -10.87 -1.02 17.02
C GLN A 85 -11.70 -1.89 16.07
N ARG A 86 -11.36 -1.90 14.77
CA ARG A 86 -12.07 -2.68 13.75
C ARG A 86 -11.43 -4.03 13.43
N ASN A 87 -10.32 -4.37 14.07
CA ASN A 87 -9.52 -5.56 13.79
C ASN A 87 -9.23 -5.70 12.29
N LEU A 88 -8.49 -4.72 11.75
CA LEU A 88 -8.02 -4.68 10.37
C LEU A 88 -6.48 -4.66 10.33
N PRO A 89 -5.85 -5.24 9.30
CA PRO A 89 -4.41 -5.12 9.09
C PRO A 89 -4.03 -3.74 8.53
N PHE A 90 -2.89 -3.20 8.98
CA PHE A 90 -2.40 -1.88 8.61
C PHE A 90 -0.93 -1.93 8.19
N GLY A 91 -0.59 -1.31 7.06
CA GLY A 91 0.79 -1.13 6.61
C GLY A 91 1.25 0.31 6.80
N VAL A 92 2.40 0.54 7.44
CA VAL A 92 2.97 1.89 7.54
C VAL A 92 3.60 2.33 6.22
N GLY A 93 3.84 3.63 6.03
CA GLY A 93 4.62 4.12 4.88
C GLY A 93 6.10 3.73 4.97
N SER A 94 6.85 3.91 3.87
CA SER A 94 8.26 3.53 3.80
C SER A 94 9.10 4.07 4.96
N GLN A 95 9.74 3.17 5.69
CA GLN A 95 10.65 3.40 6.83
C GLN A 95 12.09 3.69 6.39
N ARG A 96 12.35 3.93 5.09
CA ARG A 96 13.66 4.37 4.57
C ARG A 96 14.29 5.49 5.41
N ALA A 97 13.47 6.43 5.90
CA ALA A 97 13.93 7.55 6.73
C ALA A 97 14.55 7.12 8.08
N LEU A 98 14.20 5.94 8.61
CA LEU A 98 14.83 5.38 9.80
C LEU A 98 16.23 4.82 9.53
N LEU A 99 16.50 4.39 8.28
CA LEU A 99 17.77 3.76 7.89
C LEU A 99 18.84 4.79 7.50
N GLU A 100 18.45 5.84 6.77
CA GLU A 100 19.39 6.87 6.31
C GLU A 100 19.93 7.74 7.45
N ALA A 101 19.17 7.84 8.54
CA ALA A 101 19.57 8.58 9.73
C ALA A 101 20.21 7.69 10.81
N GLY A 102 20.69 6.49 10.43
CA GLY A 102 21.47 5.57 11.27
C GLY A 102 22.56 4.78 10.52
N ALA A 103 22.87 5.18 9.28
CA ALA A 103 23.90 4.59 8.40
C ALA A 103 23.94 3.05 8.40
N VAL A 104 22.85 2.42 7.95
CA VAL A 104 22.89 1.02 7.45
C VAL A 104 23.29 1.06 5.97
N VAL A 105 24.49 1.55 5.67
CA VAL A 105 25.11 1.41 4.35
C VAL A 105 26.45 0.73 4.57
N GLY A 106 26.59 -0.49 4.04
CA GLY A 106 27.63 -1.45 4.37
C GLY A 106 29.05 -0.86 4.44
N ALA A 107 29.71 -1.05 5.58
CA ALA A 107 31.15 -0.92 5.67
C ALA A 107 31.81 -1.97 4.76
N LYS A 108 32.82 -1.54 4.01
CA LYS A 108 33.62 -2.37 3.11
C LYS A 108 34.09 -3.64 3.82
N THR A 109 33.88 -4.78 3.17
CA THR A 109 34.25 -6.13 3.64
C THR A 109 35.74 -6.24 3.94
N GLY A 110 36.08 -6.41 5.23
CA GLY A 110 37.36 -6.94 5.69
C GLY A 110 37.19 -8.41 6.10
N THR A 111 38.05 -9.27 5.59
CA THR A 111 38.04 -10.73 5.78
C THR A 111 38.54 -11.12 7.17
N GLY A 112 37.80 -11.98 7.88
CA GLY A 112 38.30 -12.61 9.12
C GLY A 112 37.21 -13.24 9.99
N ALA A 113 37.25 -14.56 10.15
CA ALA A 113 36.20 -15.38 10.76
C ALA A 113 36.32 -15.56 12.29
N GLU A 114 36.96 -14.64 13.02
CA GLU A 114 37.19 -14.80 14.46
C GLU A 114 36.91 -13.50 15.22
N SER A 115 35.64 -13.24 15.60
CA SER A 115 35.24 -12.46 16.80
C SER A 115 33.71 -12.23 16.87
N ARG A 116 32.87 -13.25 16.64
CA ARG A 116 31.40 -13.07 16.56
C ARG A 116 30.72 -12.74 17.91
N ALA A 117 31.36 -12.95 19.06
CA ALA A 117 30.75 -12.67 20.37
C ALA A 117 31.13 -11.30 20.97
N LYS A 118 32.31 -10.76 20.65
CA LYS A 118 32.80 -9.46 21.15
C LYS A 118 32.32 -8.30 20.27
N ILE A 119 32.28 -8.55 18.95
CA ILE A 119 31.72 -7.63 17.96
C ILE A 119 30.22 -7.39 18.22
N GLY A 120 29.45 -8.37 18.69
CA GLY A 120 28.01 -8.21 18.95
C GLY A 120 27.63 -7.31 20.14
N ALA A 121 28.58 -6.99 21.04
CA ALA A 121 28.40 -6.04 22.13
C ALA A 121 28.90 -4.64 21.74
N GLU A 122 30.02 -4.56 21.01
CA GLU A 122 30.56 -3.31 20.47
C GLU A 122 29.68 -2.74 19.34
N ILE A 123 29.10 -3.58 18.48
CA ILE A 123 28.08 -3.18 17.49
C ILE A 123 26.80 -2.71 18.20
N ARG A 124 26.42 -3.29 19.34
CA ARG A 124 25.25 -2.84 20.12
C ARG A 124 25.47 -1.45 20.70
N ALA A 125 26.62 -1.20 21.30
CA ALA A 125 27.00 0.11 21.78
C ALA A 125 27.20 1.13 20.64
N GLU A 126 27.82 0.74 19.52
CA GLU A 126 27.97 1.61 18.34
C GLU A 126 26.64 1.87 17.62
N ALA A 127 25.69 0.93 17.57
CA ALA A 127 24.36 1.13 17.00
C ALA A 127 23.51 2.06 17.87
N GLU A 128 23.63 1.98 19.20
CA GLU A 128 23.03 2.93 20.16
C GLU A 128 23.68 4.32 20.10
N THR A 129 24.97 4.41 19.73
CA THR A 129 25.68 5.68 19.59
C THR A 129 25.48 6.31 18.19
N ARG A 130 25.31 5.49 17.13
CA ARG A 130 25.05 5.89 15.72
C ARG A 130 23.58 6.15 15.40
N THR A 131 22.66 5.77 16.28
CA THR A 131 21.26 6.21 16.22
C THR A 131 21.10 7.72 16.51
N SER A 132 22.16 8.46 16.81
CA SER A 132 22.10 9.88 17.18
C SER A 132 21.73 10.87 16.05
N SER A 133 21.52 10.44 14.80
CA SER A 133 21.13 11.37 13.69
C SER A 133 19.69 11.27 13.19
N VAL A 134 18.87 10.30 13.66
CA VAL A 134 17.41 10.28 13.38
C VAL A 134 16.72 11.27 14.31
N SER A 135 15.94 12.21 13.75
CA SER A 135 15.11 13.07 14.58
C SER A 135 14.10 12.24 15.36
N GLU A 136 13.93 12.56 16.64
CA GLU A 136 12.93 11.93 17.51
C GLU A 136 11.53 11.96 16.89
N GLN A 137 11.23 13.04 16.17
CA GLN A 137 9.99 13.20 15.43
C GLN A 137 9.81 12.14 14.33
N THR A 138 10.87 11.78 13.60
CA THR A 138 10.80 10.75 12.56
C THR A 138 10.51 9.39 13.19
N ARG A 139 11.23 9.02 14.26
CA ARG A 139 10.95 7.78 15.00
C ARG A 139 9.52 7.73 15.50
N ARG A 140 9.08 8.80 16.15
CA ARG A 140 7.74 8.90 16.73
C ARG A 140 6.63 8.79 15.68
N SER A 141 6.88 9.23 14.45
CA SER A 141 5.88 9.09 13.37
C SER A 141 5.58 7.64 12.96
N TYR A 142 6.44 6.69 13.32
CA TYR A 142 6.22 5.25 13.16
C TYR A 142 5.86 4.58 14.47
N SER A 143 6.59 4.81 15.57
CA SER A 143 6.34 4.12 16.85
C SER A 143 4.95 4.39 17.43
N ILE A 144 4.38 5.57 17.14
CA ILE A 144 3.01 5.94 17.54
C ILE A 144 1.95 4.93 17.06
N VAL A 145 2.23 4.21 15.96
CA VAL A 145 1.33 3.21 15.40
C VAL A 145 1.11 2.08 16.39
N ARG A 146 2.18 1.50 16.94
CA ARG A 146 2.07 0.41 17.93
C ARG A 146 1.57 0.91 19.29
N GLU A 147 1.89 2.16 19.68
CA GLU A 147 1.31 2.80 20.88
C GLU A 147 -0.22 2.90 20.79
N MET A 148 -0.74 3.26 19.61
CA MET A 148 -2.17 3.44 19.37
C MET A 148 -2.91 2.15 19.03
N ALA A 149 -2.19 1.13 18.57
CA ALA A 149 -2.73 -0.16 18.17
C ALA A 149 -1.85 -1.31 18.69
N PRO A 150 -1.90 -1.60 20.00
CA PRO A 150 -1.02 -2.59 20.62
C PRO A 150 -1.20 -4.00 20.04
N ASP A 151 -2.43 -4.38 19.70
CA ASP A 151 -2.78 -5.74 19.27
C ASP A 151 -3.06 -5.85 17.78
N ALA A 152 -3.16 -4.74 17.04
CA ALA A 152 -3.46 -4.77 15.61
C ALA A 152 -2.33 -5.43 14.82
N PHE A 153 -2.66 -6.01 13.68
CA PHE A 153 -1.65 -6.50 12.74
C PHE A 153 -1.04 -5.29 12.02
N ILE A 154 0.26 -5.05 12.24
CA ILE A 154 0.98 -3.92 11.65
C ILE A 154 2.13 -4.44 10.79
N ALA A 155 2.14 -4.08 9.51
CA ALA A 155 3.22 -4.38 8.61
C ALA A 155 4.19 -3.21 8.48
N SER A 156 5.49 -3.48 8.65
CA SER A 156 6.58 -2.56 8.32
C SER A 156 6.65 -2.34 6.81
N ASN A 157 7.39 -1.32 6.35
CA ASN A 157 7.49 -1.06 4.92
C ASN A 157 8.86 -0.53 4.51
N ILE A 158 9.46 -1.12 3.48
CA ILE A 158 10.73 -0.68 2.89
C ILE A 158 10.69 -0.82 1.36
N GLY A 159 11.50 -0.02 0.64
CA GLY A 159 11.59 -0.11 -0.82
C GLY A 159 12.55 -1.21 -1.25
N GLY A 160 12.24 -1.92 -2.34
CA GLY A 160 13.07 -3.01 -2.84
C GLY A 160 14.50 -2.56 -3.18
N VAL A 161 14.67 -1.31 -3.63
CA VAL A 161 16.00 -0.74 -3.94
C VAL A 161 16.86 -0.55 -2.68
N GLN A 162 16.26 -0.38 -1.50
CA GLN A 162 17.01 -0.32 -0.23
C GLN A 162 17.55 -1.68 0.21
N LEU A 163 17.10 -2.79 -0.39
CA LEU A 163 17.65 -4.12 -0.09
C LEU A 163 18.95 -4.41 -0.86
N ILE A 164 19.25 -3.60 -1.88
CA ILE A 164 20.45 -3.77 -2.69
C ILE A 164 21.69 -3.48 -1.82
N HIS A 165 22.51 -4.52 -1.61
CA HIS A 165 23.73 -4.47 -0.77
C HIS A 165 23.52 -4.05 0.69
N ALA A 166 22.29 -4.15 1.20
CA ALA A 166 22.00 -3.87 2.60
C ALA A 166 22.49 -4.98 3.52
N ASP A 167 22.83 -4.61 4.76
CA ASP A 167 22.86 -5.56 5.85
C ASP A 167 21.41 -5.89 6.25
N ILE A 168 20.90 -6.98 5.68
CA ILE A 168 19.51 -7.40 5.84
C ILE A 168 19.16 -7.67 7.30
N SER A 169 20.07 -8.25 8.08
CA SER A 169 19.81 -8.54 9.51
C SER A 169 19.59 -7.26 10.29
N THR A 170 20.46 -6.26 10.09
CA THR A 170 20.32 -4.95 10.74
C THR A 170 19.08 -4.21 10.24
N LEU A 171 18.79 -4.27 8.94
CA LEU A 171 17.61 -3.63 8.34
C LEU A 171 16.32 -4.18 8.95
N VAL A 172 16.18 -5.52 9.01
CA VAL A 172 15.01 -6.20 9.61
C VAL A 172 14.86 -5.78 11.06
N ASP A 173 15.94 -5.84 11.85
CA ASP A 173 15.92 -5.45 13.26
C ASP A 173 15.42 -4.02 13.45
N VAL A 174 15.82 -3.07 12.59
CA VAL A 174 15.36 -1.68 12.67
C VAL A 174 13.88 -1.54 12.29
N ILE A 175 13.48 -2.05 11.12
CA ILE A 175 12.12 -1.78 10.60
C ILE A 175 11.05 -2.58 11.34
N VAL A 176 11.36 -3.80 11.77
CA VAL A 176 10.43 -4.66 12.50
C VAL A 176 10.32 -4.21 13.95
N ARG A 177 11.44 -4.09 14.70
CA ARG A 177 11.37 -3.77 16.14
C ARG A 177 10.89 -2.35 16.43
N SER A 178 11.10 -1.40 15.51
CA SER A 178 10.64 -0.01 15.72
C SER A 178 9.12 0.13 15.87
N ILE A 179 8.35 -0.85 15.40
CA ILE A 179 6.88 -0.86 15.49
C ILE A 179 6.32 -2.22 15.94
N ASP A 180 7.20 -3.14 16.38
CA ASP A 180 6.87 -4.54 16.66
C ASP A 180 6.04 -5.17 15.53
N ALA A 181 6.57 -5.12 14.30
CA ALA A 181 5.80 -5.46 13.10
C ALA A 181 5.45 -6.95 13.00
N ASP A 182 4.23 -7.25 12.55
CA ASP A 182 3.72 -8.60 12.29
C ASP A 182 4.07 -9.10 10.87
N ALA A 183 4.54 -8.21 9.99
CA ALA A 183 4.99 -8.53 8.63
C ALA A 183 5.91 -7.43 8.08
N VAL A 184 6.67 -7.75 7.02
CA VAL A 184 7.48 -6.79 6.26
C VAL A 184 6.91 -6.61 4.87
N ILE A 185 6.50 -5.39 4.51
CA ILE A 185 6.18 -5.02 3.12
C ILE A 185 7.45 -4.55 2.42
N VAL A 186 7.76 -5.15 1.27
CA VAL A 186 8.71 -4.63 0.30
C VAL A 186 7.95 -4.04 -0.87
N HIS A 187 7.98 -2.71 -1.02
CA HIS A 187 7.36 -2.07 -2.18
C HIS A 187 8.31 -2.02 -3.38
N LEU A 188 7.74 -2.27 -4.55
CA LEU A 188 8.35 -2.14 -5.87
C LEU A 188 7.76 -0.92 -6.54
N ASN A 189 8.61 0.02 -6.92
CA ASN A 189 8.21 1.30 -7.48
C ASN A 189 9.13 1.79 -8.61
N PRO A 190 9.66 0.93 -9.51
CA PRO A 190 10.62 1.36 -10.52
C PRO A 190 10.07 2.47 -11.43
N LEU A 191 8.77 2.43 -11.78
CA LEU A 191 8.13 3.50 -12.54
C LEU A 191 8.20 4.83 -11.78
N GLN A 192 7.84 4.84 -10.50
CA GLN A 192 7.90 6.04 -9.66
C GLN A 192 9.34 6.57 -9.54
N GLU A 193 10.32 5.71 -9.24
CA GLU A 193 11.73 6.10 -9.15
C GLU A 193 12.24 6.67 -10.47
N LEU A 194 11.80 6.13 -11.62
CA LEU A 194 12.19 6.65 -12.91
C LEU A 194 11.58 8.02 -13.22
N MET A 195 10.35 8.29 -12.77
CA MET A 195 9.70 9.59 -12.95
C MET A 195 10.22 10.63 -11.95
N GLN A 196 10.67 10.23 -10.77
CA GLN A 196 11.24 11.15 -9.78
C GLN A 196 12.53 11.81 -10.30
N PRO A 197 12.75 13.11 -10.04
CA PRO A 197 14.03 13.76 -10.36
C PRO A 197 15.19 13.07 -9.62
N GLU A 198 15.01 12.89 -8.32
CA GLU A 198 15.95 12.28 -7.38
C GLU A 198 15.82 10.76 -7.22
N GLY A 199 15.02 10.10 -8.06
CA GLY A 199 14.73 8.68 -7.89
C GLY A 199 15.90 7.76 -8.25
N ASP A 200 15.87 6.57 -7.66
CA ASP A 200 16.86 5.52 -7.87
C ASP A 200 16.86 5.05 -9.34
N ARG A 201 18.05 4.76 -9.90
CA ARG A 201 18.22 4.34 -11.32
C ARG A 201 18.71 2.91 -11.49
N SER A 202 19.12 2.27 -10.40
CA SER A 202 19.64 0.91 -10.40
C SER A 202 18.68 -0.01 -9.67
N PHE A 203 18.14 -0.98 -10.41
CA PHE A 203 17.19 -1.98 -9.88
C PHE A 203 17.77 -3.40 -9.88
N THR A 204 19.01 -3.56 -10.33
CA THR A 204 19.70 -4.85 -10.35
C THR A 204 20.01 -5.30 -8.93
N GLY A 205 19.62 -6.53 -8.60
CA GLY A 205 19.84 -7.11 -7.27
C GLY A 205 18.66 -7.01 -6.31
N VAL A 206 17.56 -6.32 -6.67
CA VAL A 206 16.36 -6.24 -5.82
C VAL A 206 15.81 -7.64 -5.48
N LEU A 207 15.72 -8.55 -6.46
CA LEU A 207 15.23 -9.91 -6.20
C LEU A 207 16.13 -10.69 -5.23
N LEU A 208 17.45 -10.58 -5.37
CA LEU A 208 18.40 -11.21 -4.44
C LEU A 208 18.28 -10.61 -3.03
N GLY A 209 18.04 -9.30 -2.93
CA GLY A 209 17.77 -8.64 -1.65
C GLY A 209 16.46 -9.12 -1.00
N ILE A 210 15.42 -9.36 -1.81
CA ILE A 210 14.14 -9.94 -1.34
C ILE A 210 14.33 -11.38 -0.85
N GLU A 211 15.08 -12.19 -1.60
CA GLU A 211 15.41 -13.57 -1.20
C GLU A 211 16.15 -13.59 0.15
N ALA A 212 17.22 -12.80 0.28
CA ALA A 212 17.95 -12.67 1.53
C ALA A 212 17.07 -12.14 2.69
N LEU A 213 16.12 -11.24 2.41
CA LEU A 213 15.14 -10.78 3.39
C LEU A 213 14.20 -11.91 3.82
N CYS A 214 13.70 -12.71 2.90
CA CYS A 214 12.82 -13.84 3.23
C CYS A 214 13.55 -14.90 4.07
N GLU A 215 14.84 -15.13 3.82
CA GLU A 215 15.66 -16.03 4.64
C GLU A 215 15.92 -15.51 6.07
N ALA A 216 16.08 -14.18 6.22
CA ALA A 216 16.46 -13.56 7.49
C ALA A 216 15.26 -13.12 8.35
N SER A 217 14.11 -12.84 7.73
CA SER A 217 12.94 -12.28 8.42
C SER A 217 12.27 -13.32 9.32
N THR A 218 11.94 -12.92 10.55
CA THR A 218 11.17 -13.76 11.50
C THR A 218 9.66 -13.62 11.34
N VAL A 219 9.21 -12.66 10.53
CA VAL A 219 7.81 -12.36 10.23
C VAL A 219 7.57 -12.43 8.72
N PRO A 220 6.32 -12.66 8.27
CA PRO A 220 6.06 -12.86 6.85
C PRO A 220 6.41 -11.66 5.99
N VAL A 221 6.91 -11.95 4.78
CA VAL A 221 7.25 -10.94 3.78
C VAL A 221 6.14 -10.82 2.74
N ILE A 222 5.65 -9.59 2.57
CA ILE A 222 4.68 -9.17 1.56
C ILE A 222 5.44 -8.38 0.50
N VAL A 223 5.35 -8.75 -0.78
CA VAL A 223 5.86 -7.89 -1.86
C VAL A 223 4.71 -7.18 -2.56
N LYS A 224 4.87 -5.88 -2.75
CA LYS A 224 3.81 -4.96 -3.16
C LYS A 224 4.27 -4.08 -4.33
N GLU A 225 3.45 -3.82 -5.36
CA GLU A 225 3.70 -2.71 -6.30
C GLU A 225 3.19 -1.37 -5.73
N THR A 226 3.37 -0.25 -6.42
CA THR A 226 2.86 1.07 -6.01
C THR A 226 1.72 1.61 -6.86
N GLY A 227 1.42 1.02 -8.01
CA GLY A 227 0.28 1.38 -8.86
C GLY A 227 0.38 0.90 -10.32
N ALA A 228 1.49 0.31 -10.76
CA ALA A 228 1.72 -0.19 -12.11
C ALA A 228 1.51 -1.70 -12.28
N GLY A 229 1.25 -2.44 -11.19
CA GLY A 229 0.87 -3.85 -11.24
C GLY A 229 2.02 -4.87 -11.21
N ILE A 230 1.84 -5.95 -10.43
CA ILE A 230 2.69 -7.16 -10.49
C ILE A 230 2.07 -8.15 -11.48
N SER A 231 2.84 -8.56 -12.50
CA SER A 231 2.43 -9.64 -13.41
C SER A 231 2.64 -11.03 -12.81
N GLY A 232 1.93 -12.04 -13.31
CA GLY A 232 2.10 -13.44 -12.89
C GLY A 232 3.54 -13.95 -13.06
N ARG A 233 4.26 -13.47 -14.08
CA ARG A 233 5.67 -13.82 -14.31
C ARG A 233 6.59 -13.29 -13.20
N VAL A 234 6.37 -12.06 -12.75
CA VAL A 234 7.14 -11.46 -11.65
C VAL A 234 6.77 -12.11 -10.34
N ALA A 235 5.46 -12.31 -10.09
CA ALA A 235 4.95 -13.01 -8.93
C ALA A 235 5.58 -14.39 -8.75
N LYS A 236 5.65 -15.20 -9.81
CA LYS A 236 6.31 -16.51 -9.74
C LYS A 236 7.73 -16.43 -9.18
N ARG A 237 8.55 -15.48 -9.66
CA ARG A 237 9.93 -15.29 -9.19
C ARG A 237 10.00 -14.83 -7.74
N LEU A 238 9.03 -14.01 -7.31
CA LEU A 238 8.93 -13.56 -5.92
C LEU A 238 8.57 -14.72 -4.99
N LEU A 239 7.61 -15.56 -5.38
CA LEU A 239 7.23 -16.76 -4.62
C LEU A 239 8.38 -17.76 -4.53
N GLU A 240 9.12 -17.96 -5.62
CA GLU A 240 10.34 -18.79 -5.65
C GLU A 240 11.45 -18.25 -4.71
N ALA A 241 11.48 -16.94 -4.47
CA ALA A 241 12.39 -16.28 -3.52
C ALA A 241 11.91 -16.34 -2.06
N GLY A 242 10.77 -16.99 -1.78
CA GLY A 242 10.24 -17.18 -0.41
C GLY A 242 9.19 -16.16 0.04
N VAL A 243 8.73 -15.28 -0.84
CA VAL A 243 7.66 -14.31 -0.53
C VAL A 243 6.35 -15.04 -0.21
N GLN A 244 5.70 -14.66 0.89
CA GLN A 244 4.50 -15.32 1.39
C GLN A 244 3.21 -14.63 0.97
N ALA A 245 3.28 -13.36 0.57
CA ALA A 245 2.12 -12.63 0.06
C ALA A 245 2.49 -11.64 -1.04
N ILE A 246 1.57 -11.46 -1.98
CA ILE A 246 1.71 -10.52 -3.10
C ILE A 246 0.56 -9.53 -3.05
N ASP A 247 0.88 -8.24 -2.95
CA ASP A 247 -0.06 -7.14 -3.21
C ASP A 247 0.16 -6.60 -4.61
N VAL A 248 -0.81 -6.86 -5.50
CA VAL A 248 -0.64 -6.56 -6.93
C VAL A 248 -0.50 -5.08 -7.23
N ALA A 249 -1.14 -4.20 -6.44
CA ALA A 249 -1.16 -2.76 -6.63
C ALA A 249 -1.20 -2.33 -8.11
N GLY A 250 -2.26 -2.75 -8.81
CA GLY A 250 -2.43 -2.54 -10.23
C GLY A 250 -2.77 -1.10 -10.62
N ALA A 251 -2.70 -0.84 -11.92
CA ALA A 251 -3.16 0.41 -12.52
C ALA A 251 -4.68 0.55 -12.40
N GLY A 252 -5.17 1.79 -12.30
CA GLY A 252 -6.59 2.11 -12.18
C GLY A 252 -7.00 2.87 -10.91
N GLY A 253 -6.07 3.10 -9.99
CA GLY A 253 -6.24 4.00 -8.84
C GLY A 253 -5.34 5.22 -8.95
N THR A 254 -4.57 5.51 -7.90
CA THR A 254 -3.55 6.57 -7.92
C THR A 254 -2.40 6.19 -8.84
N SER A 255 -2.09 7.04 -9.82
CA SER A 255 -0.90 6.98 -10.66
C SER A 255 0.24 7.77 -10.01
N TRP A 256 1.25 7.04 -9.52
CA TRP A 256 2.45 7.70 -8.99
C TRP A 256 3.25 8.40 -10.09
N ALA A 257 3.22 7.92 -11.34
CA ALA A 257 3.83 8.64 -12.45
C ALA A 257 3.21 10.05 -12.61
N LYS A 258 1.87 10.18 -12.51
CA LYS A 258 1.21 11.50 -12.52
C LYS A 258 1.61 12.37 -11.33
N ILE A 259 1.68 11.79 -10.13
CA ILE A 259 2.16 12.51 -8.93
C ILE A 259 3.55 13.09 -9.17
N GLU A 260 4.48 12.30 -9.72
CA GLU A 260 5.84 12.77 -9.99
C GLU A 260 5.89 13.77 -11.15
N ASN A 261 5.07 13.61 -12.19
CA ASN A 261 4.94 14.59 -13.26
C ASN A 261 4.51 15.97 -12.72
N HIS A 262 3.61 16.03 -11.73
CA HIS A 262 3.25 17.29 -11.07
C HIS A 262 4.39 17.91 -10.23
N ARG A 263 5.40 17.12 -9.85
CA ARG A 263 6.61 17.62 -9.16
C ARG A 263 7.67 18.15 -10.14
N HIS A 264 7.46 17.95 -11.45
CA HIS A 264 8.39 18.34 -12.51
C HIS A 264 7.83 19.45 -13.42
N PRO A 265 8.56 20.57 -13.59
CA PRO A 265 8.16 21.62 -14.51
C PRO A 265 8.10 21.20 -15.99
N ASP A 266 8.91 20.22 -16.40
CA ASP A 266 9.10 19.78 -17.80
C ASP A 266 8.52 18.37 -18.06
N ALA A 267 7.40 18.03 -17.42
CA ALA A 267 6.81 16.68 -17.47
C ALA A 267 6.26 16.24 -18.85
N GLY A 268 6.37 17.08 -19.89
CA GLY A 268 5.83 16.79 -21.23
C GLY A 268 6.36 15.48 -21.82
N ASP A 269 7.64 15.17 -21.62
CA ASP A 269 8.28 13.94 -22.13
C ASP A 269 7.90 12.69 -21.33
N GLN A 270 7.34 12.86 -20.11
CA GLN A 270 6.97 11.78 -19.19
C GLN A 270 5.46 11.46 -19.22
N GLU A 271 4.68 12.23 -19.97
CA GLU A 271 3.22 12.03 -20.11
C GLU A 271 2.85 10.61 -20.56
N PRO A 272 3.54 9.96 -21.53
CA PRO A 272 3.18 8.61 -21.97
C PRO A 272 3.25 7.55 -20.87
N PHE A 273 4.00 7.81 -19.79
CA PHE A 273 4.13 6.92 -18.64
C PHE A 273 3.06 7.14 -17.57
N ALA A 274 2.25 8.19 -17.70
CA ALA A 274 1.22 8.56 -16.74
C ALA A 274 0.15 7.47 -16.54
N ASP A 275 -0.11 6.68 -17.58
CA ASP A 275 -1.05 5.55 -17.56
C ASP A 275 -0.34 4.20 -17.81
N TRP A 276 0.98 4.12 -17.57
CA TRP A 276 1.73 2.86 -17.67
C TRP A 276 1.36 1.89 -16.54
N GLY A 277 1.11 0.64 -16.90
CA GLY A 277 0.93 -0.46 -15.94
C GLY A 277 -0.06 -1.52 -16.41
N ILE A 278 -0.24 -2.54 -15.58
CA ILE A 278 -1.22 -3.61 -15.73
C ILE A 278 -2.36 -3.31 -14.76
N ASP A 279 -3.61 -3.33 -15.25
CA ASP A 279 -4.76 -3.07 -14.39
C ASP A 279 -4.94 -4.16 -13.33
N THR A 280 -5.50 -3.78 -12.18
CA THR A 280 -5.65 -4.65 -11.00
C THR A 280 -6.33 -5.97 -11.33
N ALA A 281 -7.43 -5.96 -12.08
CA ALA A 281 -8.15 -7.18 -12.42
C ALA A 281 -7.32 -8.12 -13.33
N THR A 282 -6.52 -7.58 -14.26
CA THR A 282 -5.61 -8.38 -15.08
C THR A 282 -4.49 -8.99 -14.24
N CYS A 283 -3.91 -8.22 -13.31
CA CYS A 283 -2.93 -8.75 -12.36
C CYS A 283 -3.50 -9.94 -11.57
N LEU A 284 -4.73 -9.85 -11.08
CA LEU A 284 -5.37 -10.94 -10.31
C LEU A 284 -5.57 -12.19 -11.16
N THR A 285 -6.06 -12.06 -12.39
CA THR A 285 -6.22 -13.21 -13.29
C THR A 285 -4.88 -13.87 -13.63
N ASP A 286 -3.81 -13.08 -13.76
CA ASP A 286 -2.45 -13.58 -14.00
C ASP A 286 -1.89 -14.41 -12.83
N MET A 287 -2.39 -14.22 -11.61
CA MET A 287 -1.97 -14.99 -10.42
C MET A 287 -2.61 -16.36 -10.33
N GLN A 288 -3.77 -16.56 -10.97
CA GLN A 288 -4.57 -17.80 -10.84
C GLN A 288 -3.77 -19.07 -11.14
N PRO A 289 -2.98 -19.16 -12.24
CA PRO A 289 -2.22 -20.38 -12.53
C PRO A 289 -1.16 -20.73 -11.47
N LEU A 290 -0.68 -19.74 -10.70
CA LEU A 290 0.34 -19.95 -9.68
C LEU A 290 -0.18 -20.74 -8.47
N ARG A 291 -1.50 -20.64 -8.20
CA ARG A 291 -2.17 -21.36 -7.09
C ARG A 291 -2.05 -22.87 -7.18
N ALA A 292 -1.84 -23.42 -8.38
CA ALA A 292 -1.64 -24.85 -8.58
C ALA A 292 -0.26 -25.36 -8.06
N SER A 293 0.69 -24.46 -7.84
CA SER A 293 2.08 -24.80 -7.48
C SER A 293 2.61 -24.07 -6.25
N HIS A 294 1.92 -23.03 -5.78
CA HIS A 294 2.36 -22.18 -4.68
C HIS A 294 1.19 -21.88 -3.74
N SER A 295 1.44 -21.96 -2.43
CA SER A 295 0.56 -21.43 -1.40
C SER A 295 1.06 -20.07 -0.96
N PHE A 296 0.23 -19.04 -1.09
CA PHE A 296 0.56 -17.65 -0.77
C PHE A 296 -0.70 -16.85 -0.50
N GLU A 297 -0.59 -15.67 0.10
CA GLU A 297 -1.71 -14.74 0.23
C GLU A 297 -1.71 -13.74 -0.94
N LEU A 298 -2.86 -13.51 -1.54
CA LEU A 298 -3.02 -12.54 -2.63
C LEU A 298 -3.82 -11.34 -2.14
N ILE A 299 -3.23 -10.15 -2.26
CA ILE A 299 -3.85 -8.89 -1.89
C ILE A 299 -4.14 -8.09 -3.17
N ALA A 300 -5.39 -7.68 -3.34
CA ALA A 300 -5.82 -6.82 -4.43
C ALA A 300 -5.78 -5.35 -4.00
N SER A 301 -4.84 -4.58 -4.49
CA SER A 301 -4.86 -3.12 -4.37
C SER A 301 -4.66 -2.45 -5.73
N GLY A 302 -4.78 -1.13 -5.76
CA GLY A 302 -4.86 -0.37 -7.01
C GLY A 302 -6.31 -0.11 -7.40
N GLY A 303 -6.85 1.01 -6.95
CA GLY A 303 -8.20 1.45 -7.32
C GLY A 303 -9.35 0.74 -6.59
N ILE A 304 -9.12 0.10 -5.44
CA ILE A 304 -10.22 -0.43 -4.60
C ILE A 304 -10.89 0.71 -3.84
N GLY A 305 -12.07 1.13 -4.30
CA GLY A 305 -12.76 2.31 -3.79
C GLY A 305 -14.08 2.04 -3.09
N ASN A 306 -14.65 0.84 -3.23
CA ASN A 306 -15.97 0.49 -2.72
C ASN A 306 -16.06 -1.03 -2.44
N PRO A 307 -17.11 -1.52 -1.73
CA PRO A 307 -17.20 -2.94 -1.38
C PRO A 307 -17.42 -3.87 -2.59
N PHE A 308 -17.98 -3.37 -3.70
CA PHE A 308 -18.12 -4.17 -4.91
C PHE A 308 -16.79 -4.38 -5.64
N ASP A 309 -15.90 -3.38 -5.64
CA ASP A 309 -14.53 -3.57 -6.15
C ASP A 309 -13.81 -4.66 -5.35
N LEU A 310 -13.91 -4.57 -4.01
CA LEU A 310 -13.36 -5.57 -3.10
C LEU A 310 -13.93 -6.96 -3.38
N LEU A 311 -15.26 -7.12 -3.44
CA LEU A 311 -15.88 -8.42 -3.68
C LEU A 311 -15.53 -9.01 -5.04
N LYS A 312 -15.46 -8.17 -6.09
CA LYS A 312 -14.99 -8.63 -7.40
C LYS A 312 -13.55 -9.10 -7.31
N ALA A 313 -12.68 -8.37 -6.62
CA ALA A 313 -11.29 -8.78 -6.44
C ALA A 313 -11.17 -10.12 -5.69
N LEU A 314 -11.99 -10.36 -4.67
CA LEU A 314 -12.06 -11.66 -3.99
C LEU A 314 -12.52 -12.76 -4.93
N CYS A 315 -13.56 -12.50 -5.75
CA CYS A 315 -14.00 -13.45 -6.77
C CYS A 315 -12.93 -13.73 -7.83
N LEU A 316 -12.06 -12.76 -8.14
CA LEU A 316 -10.89 -12.92 -8.98
C LEU A 316 -9.70 -13.61 -8.26
N GLY A 317 -9.89 -14.08 -7.03
CA GLY A 317 -8.96 -14.94 -6.27
C GLY A 317 -8.05 -14.24 -5.27
N ALA A 318 -8.29 -12.96 -4.99
CA ALA A 318 -7.64 -12.30 -3.86
C ALA A 318 -8.16 -12.86 -2.52
N ASN A 319 -7.28 -12.95 -1.53
CA ASN A 319 -7.63 -13.25 -0.14
C ASN A 319 -8.11 -11.99 0.58
N PHE A 320 -7.48 -10.85 0.29
CA PHE A 320 -7.78 -9.53 0.85
C PHE A 320 -7.79 -8.48 -0.26
N ALA A 321 -8.52 -7.39 -0.06
CA ALA A 321 -8.32 -6.17 -0.84
C ALA A 321 -7.61 -5.13 0.02
N ALA A 322 -6.90 -4.18 -0.59
CA ALA A 322 -6.28 -3.08 0.13
C ALA A 322 -6.63 -1.72 -0.47
N SER A 323 -6.81 -0.73 0.41
CA SER A 323 -7.09 0.65 0.00
C SER A 323 -6.19 1.64 0.73
N ALA A 324 -5.65 2.61 -0.03
CA ALA A 324 -4.85 3.73 0.46
C ALA A 324 -5.59 5.05 0.24
N GLY A 325 -5.74 5.44 -1.04
CA GLY A 325 -6.32 6.74 -1.40
C GLY A 325 -7.71 7.00 -0.82
N THR A 326 -8.59 5.99 -0.81
CA THR A 326 -9.94 6.12 -0.24
C THR A 326 -9.91 6.34 1.27
N ILE A 327 -9.08 5.57 1.99
CA ILE A 327 -8.88 5.72 3.44
C ILE A 327 -8.33 7.11 3.76
N LEU A 328 -7.30 7.55 3.03
CA LEU A 328 -6.70 8.87 3.25
C LEU A 328 -7.71 9.98 2.98
N LYS A 329 -8.42 9.95 1.86
CA LYS A 329 -9.43 10.96 1.51
C LYS A 329 -10.53 11.03 2.58
N MET A 330 -11.06 9.88 2.99
CA MET A 330 -12.10 9.79 4.02
C MET A 330 -11.62 10.32 5.37
N LEU A 331 -10.41 9.95 5.80
CA LEU A 331 -9.81 10.46 7.02
C LEU A 331 -9.61 11.98 6.97
N MET A 332 -9.18 12.52 5.83
CA MET A 332 -8.95 13.95 5.66
C MET A 332 -10.25 14.76 5.60
N SER A 333 -11.34 14.19 5.07
CA SER A 333 -12.63 14.88 4.96
C SER A 333 -13.53 14.71 6.17
N GLU A 334 -13.57 13.52 6.76
CA GLU A 334 -14.53 13.14 7.81
C GLU A 334 -13.89 12.62 9.11
N GLY A 335 -12.55 12.55 9.16
CA GLY A 335 -11.82 12.07 10.33
C GLY A 335 -12.01 10.58 10.59
N GLU A 336 -11.55 10.13 11.77
CA GLU A 336 -11.65 8.74 12.23
C GLU A 336 -13.11 8.23 12.21
N ALA A 337 -14.07 9.09 12.60
CA ALA A 337 -15.50 8.76 12.58
C ALA A 337 -16.03 8.46 11.17
N GLY A 338 -15.52 9.13 10.14
CA GLY A 338 -15.85 8.84 8.74
C GLY A 338 -15.38 7.45 8.31
N LEU A 339 -14.19 7.02 8.74
CA LEU A 339 -13.68 5.68 8.47
C LEU A 339 -14.57 4.59 9.06
N HIS A 340 -15.04 4.76 10.29
CA HIS A 340 -15.98 3.82 10.92
C HIS A 340 -17.29 3.71 10.14
N LYS A 341 -17.91 4.85 9.80
CA LYS A 341 -19.16 4.86 9.01
C LYS A 341 -18.98 4.22 7.63
N MET A 342 -17.85 4.50 6.98
CA MET A 342 -17.52 3.93 5.68
C MET A 342 -17.42 2.40 5.79
N LEU A 343 -16.71 1.89 6.79
CA LEU A 343 -16.56 0.45 6.98
C LEU A 343 -17.88 -0.24 7.34
N ASP A 344 -18.70 0.36 8.21
CA ASP A 344 -20.04 -0.17 8.53
C ASP A 344 -20.91 -0.29 7.28
N LEU A 345 -20.83 0.70 6.38
CA LEU A 345 -21.53 0.65 5.09
C LEU A 345 -20.99 -0.47 4.19
N TRP A 346 -19.66 -0.61 4.14
CA TRP A 346 -19.01 -1.65 3.33
C TRP A 346 -19.36 -3.05 3.82
N GLU A 347 -19.28 -3.30 5.13
CA GLU A 347 -19.68 -4.57 5.76
C GLU A 347 -21.15 -4.90 5.43
N LYS A 348 -22.05 -3.94 5.60
CA LYS A 348 -23.47 -4.12 5.28
C LYS A 348 -23.70 -4.46 3.80
N GLN A 349 -23.09 -3.71 2.89
CA GLN A 349 -23.24 -3.94 1.45
C GLN A 349 -22.62 -5.28 1.03
N THR A 350 -21.51 -5.66 1.63
CA THR A 350 -20.86 -6.95 1.39
C THR A 350 -21.73 -8.11 1.85
N ARG A 351 -22.35 -8.04 3.04
CA ARG A 351 -23.28 -9.09 3.50
C ARG A 351 -24.47 -9.28 2.55
N ILE A 352 -25.05 -8.17 2.08
CA ILE A 352 -26.13 -8.21 1.09
C ILE A 352 -25.65 -8.88 -0.20
N ALA A 353 -24.50 -8.46 -0.72
CA ALA A 353 -23.96 -9.00 -1.96
C ALA A 353 -23.62 -10.50 -1.85
N LEU A 354 -22.97 -10.93 -0.76
CA LEU A 354 -22.71 -12.34 -0.48
C LEU A 354 -24.01 -13.15 -0.44
N THR A 355 -25.05 -12.65 0.24
CA THR A 355 -26.38 -13.29 0.23
C THR A 355 -26.90 -13.42 -1.21
N LEU A 356 -26.82 -12.37 -2.03
CA LEU A 356 -27.26 -12.38 -3.44
C LEU A 356 -26.39 -13.23 -4.38
N LEU A 357 -25.23 -13.68 -3.90
CA LEU A 357 -24.35 -14.63 -4.57
C LEU A 357 -24.57 -16.07 -4.05
N GLY A 358 -25.30 -16.26 -2.95
CA GLY A 358 -25.43 -17.55 -2.27
C GLY A 358 -24.17 -17.94 -1.49
N CYS A 359 -23.44 -16.96 -0.96
CA CYS A 359 -22.26 -17.17 -0.12
C CYS A 359 -22.53 -16.79 1.34
N GLU A 360 -22.12 -17.64 2.29
CA GLU A 360 -22.13 -17.33 3.72
C GLU A 360 -20.85 -16.64 4.18
N ARG A 361 -19.76 -16.82 3.43
CA ARG A 361 -18.42 -16.32 3.79
C ARG A 361 -17.73 -15.72 2.58
N VAL A 362 -16.88 -14.71 2.81
CA VAL A 362 -16.06 -14.11 1.74
C VAL A 362 -15.08 -15.09 1.08
N SER A 363 -14.70 -16.16 1.77
CA SER A 363 -13.84 -17.23 1.22
C SER A 363 -14.52 -18.07 0.14
N GLU A 364 -15.84 -17.99 -0.01
CA GLU A 364 -16.60 -18.69 -1.05
C GLU A 364 -16.67 -17.91 -2.36
N CYS A 365 -16.31 -16.62 -2.34
CA CYS A 365 -16.18 -15.81 -3.54
C CYS A 365 -15.25 -16.48 -4.57
N ALA A 366 -15.69 -16.51 -5.82
CA ALA A 366 -15.00 -17.25 -6.88
C ALA A 366 -15.38 -16.70 -8.25
N MET A 367 -14.58 -17.03 -9.28
CA MET A 367 -14.74 -16.52 -10.64
C MET A 367 -16.14 -16.76 -11.23
N HIS A 368 -16.82 -17.85 -10.87
CA HIS A 368 -18.16 -18.17 -11.39
C HIS A 368 -19.27 -17.27 -10.82
N HIS A 369 -19.00 -16.55 -9.72
CA HIS A 369 -19.87 -15.49 -9.21
C HIS A 369 -19.79 -14.20 -10.03
N LEU A 370 -18.95 -14.17 -11.06
CA LEU A 370 -18.79 -13.06 -11.98
C LEU A 370 -19.13 -13.51 -13.41
N ARG A 371 -19.63 -12.57 -14.19
CA ARG A 371 -19.69 -12.67 -15.65
C ARG A 371 -19.11 -11.41 -16.28
N LEU A 372 -18.71 -11.52 -17.55
CA LEU A 372 -18.27 -10.35 -18.31
C LEU A 372 -19.43 -9.36 -18.47
N ASN A 373 -19.13 -8.09 -18.24
CA ASN A 373 -20.06 -7.00 -18.44
C ASN A 373 -20.24 -6.75 -19.94
N PRO A 374 -21.42 -7.04 -20.54
CA PRO A 374 -21.63 -6.87 -21.97
C PRO A 374 -21.62 -5.39 -22.40
N SER A 375 -21.78 -4.47 -21.45
CA SER A 375 -21.70 -3.02 -21.68
C SER A 375 -20.29 -2.46 -21.46
N TYR A 376 -19.32 -3.29 -21.05
CA TYR A 376 -17.94 -2.85 -20.91
C TYR A 376 -17.40 -2.44 -22.26
N ASN A 377 -17.02 -1.17 -22.37
CA ASN A 377 -16.37 -0.64 -23.54
C ASN A 377 -15.09 0.11 -23.10
N PRO A 378 -13.90 -0.46 -23.38
CA PRO A 378 -12.65 0.16 -22.97
C PRO A 378 -12.46 1.55 -23.60
N SER A 379 -13.02 1.83 -24.78
CA SER A 379 -12.88 3.14 -25.47
C SER A 379 -13.83 4.23 -24.98
N LYS A 380 -14.81 3.91 -24.11
CA LYS A 380 -15.74 4.90 -23.53
C LYS A 380 -15.31 5.42 -22.16
N GLN A 381 -14.35 4.79 -21.49
CA GLN A 381 -13.82 5.30 -20.22
C GLN A 381 -13.07 6.64 -20.41
N ASP A 382 -12.46 6.86 -21.59
CA ASP A 382 -11.83 8.14 -21.94
C ASP A 382 -12.81 9.33 -22.03
N GLN A 383 -14.11 9.07 -22.22
CA GLN A 383 -15.11 10.13 -22.44
C GLN A 383 -15.70 10.71 -21.14
N TYR A 384 -15.57 10.01 -20.02
CA TYR A 384 -16.07 10.48 -18.72
C TYR A 384 -15.02 11.27 -17.91
N ALA A 385 -13.74 11.22 -18.29
CA ALA A 385 -12.70 12.07 -17.70
C ALA A 385 -12.75 13.54 -18.20
N VAL A 386 -13.48 13.82 -19.30
CA VAL A 386 -13.50 15.16 -19.94
C VAL A 386 -14.78 15.94 -19.67
N LYS A 387 -15.68 15.44 -18.81
CA LYS A 387 -16.87 16.18 -18.39
C LYS A 387 -17.01 16.21 -16.87
N ASP A 388 -16.11 16.95 -16.22
CA ASP A 388 -16.59 17.77 -15.11
C ASP A 388 -16.24 19.24 -15.35
N HIS A 389 -17.26 20.05 -15.13
CA HIS A 389 -17.42 21.37 -15.68
C HIS A 389 -16.51 22.38 -15.00
N SER A 390 -16.23 23.44 -15.76
CA SER A 390 -15.86 24.79 -15.33
C SER A 390 -16.86 25.40 -14.34
N ALA A 391 -17.15 24.75 -13.22
CA ALA A 391 -17.76 25.37 -12.07
C ALA A 391 -16.65 26.11 -11.32
N LYS A 392 -16.57 27.42 -11.53
CA LYS A 392 -15.91 28.32 -10.60
C LYS A 392 -16.53 28.07 -9.22
N GLN A 393 -15.87 27.27 -8.39
CA GLN A 393 -16.14 27.23 -6.96
C GLN A 393 -15.55 28.51 -6.38
N ASP A 394 -16.40 29.51 -6.18
CA ASP A 394 -16.11 30.58 -5.24
C ASP A 394 -15.98 29.93 -3.85
N HIS A 395 -14.74 29.72 -3.40
CA HIS A 395 -14.49 29.34 -2.03
C HIS A 395 -14.84 30.51 -1.10
N PRO A 396 -15.69 30.32 -0.08
CA PRO A 396 -15.80 31.31 0.98
C PRO A 396 -14.45 31.36 1.71
N ALA A 397 -13.83 32.55 1.71
CA ALA A 397 -12.62 32.81 2.45
C ALA A 397 -12.87 32.60 3.95
N GLY A 398 -12.13 31.68 4.56
CA GLY A 398 -12.05 31.57 6.03
C GLY A 398 -12.41 30.20 6.61
N GLN A 399 -11.62 29.17 6.29
CA GLN A 399 -11.36 28.09 7.24
C GLN A 399 -9.86 27.79 7.21
N ASP A 400 -9.20 28.03 8.34
CA ASP A 400 -7.78 27.77 8.53
C ASP A 400 -7.53 26.25 8.49
N HIS A 401 -7.04 25.77 7.35
CA HIS A 401 -6.50 24.42 7.24
C HIS A 401 -5.13 24.38 7.96
N PRO A 402 -4.86 23.38 8.82
CA PRO A 402 -3.65 23.32 9.65
C PRO A 402 -2.31 23.18 8.90
N PHE A 403 -2.33 23.22 7.56
CA PHE A 403 -1.14 23.13 6.70
C PHE A 403 -0.85 24.39 5.87
N VAL A 404 -1.64 25.46 6.01
CA VAL A 404 -1.44 26.70 5.25
C VAL A 404 -0.60 27.69 6.06
N GLN A 405 0.72 27.52 6.08
CA GLN A 405 1.62 28.64 6.35
C GLN A 405 1.90 29.36 5.03
N LYS A 406 1.36 30.58 4.87
CA LYS A 406 1.68 31.48 3.77
C LYS A 406 3.11 32.00 3.96
N HIS A 407 4.03 31.67 3.06
CA HIS A 407 5.31 32.37 2.98
C HIS A 407 5.08 33.82 2.50
N PRO A 408 5.74 34.83 3.08
CA PRO A 408 5.66 36.20 2.57
C PRO A 408 6.38 36.29 1.21
N PRO A 409 5.86 37.09 0.26
CA PRO A 409 6.48 37.24 -1.05
C PRO A 409 7.86 37.88 -0.91
N LYS A 410 8.88 37.27 -1.53
CA LYS A 410 10.18 37.89 -1.75
C LYS A 410 9.97 39.17 -2.56
N LYS A 411 10.32 40.32 -1.98
CA LYS A 411 10.45 41.57 -2.73
C LYS A 411 11.61 41.44 -3.72
N GLN A 412 11.36 41.89 -4.95
CA GLN A 412 12.33 42.02 -6.04
C GLN A 412 13.51 42.90 -5.67
#